data_AF-A0A7C0VZY7-F1
#
_entry.id   AF-A0A7C0VZY7-F1
#
_cell.length_a   1.000
_cell.length_b   1.000
_cell.length_c   1.000
_cell.angle_alpha   90.00
_cell.angle_beta   90.00
_cell.angle_gamma   90.00
#
_symmetry.space_group_name_H-M   'P 1'
#
loop_
_entity.id
_entity.type
_entity.pdbx_description
1 polymer ?
#
loop_
_entity_poly.entity_id
_entity_poly.type
_entity_poly.pdbx_seq_one_letter_code
_entity_poly.pdbx_strand_id
1 'polypeptide(L)'
;MISIKCPNCGGSNWIYSGYAKRKKGETVRAQQFYCKDCPCTFTDKQIVDQFPDIDLELLRENIRLAKRTQRFADSNRIERKAFREYARIDNAVAEYNRELVKVLDKYNLAKFTLKHKNYQNEAAGIFHLTDPHFNELVNLAINKYDFNVASKRCKLFVEEAREYFKLKNVRNVLFAMTGDLLNSDRRLDELLAQATNRSKATFLAVRLIELMILDLNKDFNLTVANVTGNESRVAKDIAWNDILATDNYDFTIFNILNYLFRGSKGIDFLANEDPMEQIVKVGNKNILLVHGHQIKGKTEKAVQGLKGKYAAKGITIHFIISGHLHSARIGDVFARGSSMVGANEYSERGLQLTSRASQNIHIIYSSNRIDSIKIDLQHTEHIEGYNIETEIEAYNAKSADRIRKKRTVFEVVI
;
A
#
# COMPACT_ATOMS: atom_id res chain seq x y z
N MET A 1 51.02 -40.10 -19.19
CA MET A 1 49.86 -40.86 -19.70
C MET A 1 50.11 -42.31 -19.35
N ILE A 2 49.26 -42.93 -18.54
CA ILE A 2 49.45 -44.32 -18.09
C ILE A 2 49.30 -45.24 -19.31
N SER A 3 50.37 -45.94 -19.69
CA SER A 3 50.35 -46.86 -20.84
C SER A 3 49.79 -48.20 -20.37
N ILE A 4 48.49 -48.40 -20.62
CA ILE A 4 47.80 -49.65 -20.26
C ILE A 4 48.24 -50.76 -21.24
N LYS A 5 48.87 -51.80 -20.70
CA LYS A 5 49.41 -52.93 -21.46
C LYS A 5 48.70 -54.22 -21.09
N CYS A 6 48.68 -55.18 -22.03
CA CYS A 6 48.20 -56.52 -21.75
C CYS A 6 49.05 -57.14 -20.62
N PRO A 7 48.44 -57.64 -19.52
CA PRO A 7 49.17 -58.24 -18.41
C PRO A 7 50.02 -59.46 -18.81
N ASN A 8 49.67 -60.13 -19.91
CA ASN A 8 50.31 -61.37 -20.34
C ASN A 8 51.51 -61.15 -21.27
N CYS A 9 51.39 -60.23 -22.25
CA CYS A 9 52.44 -60.01 -23.26
C CYS A 9 52.95 -58.57 -23.35
N GLY A 10 52.43 -57.63 -22.56
CA GLY A 10 52.85 -56.23 -22.58
C GLY A 10 52.43 -55.43 -23.83
N GLY A 11 51.69 -56.06 -24.76
CA GLY A 11 51.19 -55.41 -25.98
C GLY A 11 50.11 -54.37 -25.68
N SER A 12 50.05 -53.32 -26.50
CA SER A 12 49.08 -52.22 -26.41
C SER A 12 47.89 -52.40 -27.36
N ASN A 13 47.89 -53.43 -28.20
CA ASN A 13 46.83 -53.71 -29.17
C ASN A 13 45.81 -54.69 -28.57
N TRP A 14 44.88 -54.14 -27.80
CA TRP A 14 43.79 -54.88 -27.18
C TRP A 14 42.47 -54.13 -27.36
N ILE A 15 41.36 -54.85 -27.30
CA ILE A 15 40.02 -54.31 -27.51
C ILE A 15 39.11 -54.70 -26.34
N TYR A 16 38.12 -53.85 -26.06
CA TYR A 16 37.06 -54.21 -25.13
C TYR A 16 36.23 -55.38 -25.68
N SER A 17 36.00 -56.39 -24.86
CA SER A 17 35.35 -57.66 -25.22
C SER A 17 34.09 -57.96 -24.40
N GLY A 18 33.58 -56.97 -23.66
CA GLY A 18 32.36 -57.09 -22.84
C GLY A 18 32.65 -57.15 -21.35
N TYR A 19 31.77 -57.81 -20.59
CA TYR A 19 31.90 -57.95 -19.14
C TYR A 19 32.20 -59.39 -18.75
N ALA A 20 33.10 -59.59 -17.79
CA ALA A 20 33.38 -60.91 -17.24
C ALA A 20 32.17 -61.47 -16.46
N LYS A 21 32.06 -62.80 -16.40
CA LYS A 21 31.02 -63.47 -15.61
C LYS A 21 31.19 -63.11 -14.13
N ARG A 22 30.09 -62.68 -13.52
CA ARG A 22 30.01 -62.26 -12.11
C ARG A 22 30.20 -63.46 -11.18
N LYS A 23 31.11 -63.37 -10.20
CA LYS A 23 31.22 -64.40 -9.16
C LYS A 23 30.13 -64.21 -8.10
N LYS A 24 29.76 -65.29 -7.42
CA LYS A 24 28.72 -65.29 -6.38
C LYS A 24 29.18 -64.38 -5.22
N GLY A 25 28.49 -63.24 -5.02
CA GLY A 25 28.78 -62.27 -3.96
C GLY A 25 29.31 -60.90 -4.42
N GLU A 26 29.71 -60.73 -5.69
CA GLU A 26 30.18 -59.42 -6.19
C GLU A 26 28.99 -58.52 -6.54
N THR A 27 29.06 -57.21 -6.25
CA THR A 27 28.01 -56.23 -6.59
C THR A 27 28.20 -55.57 -7.96
N VAL A 28 29.40 -55.62 -8.53
CA VAL A 28 29.82 -54.93 -9.75
C VAL A 28 30.40 -55.93 -10.76
N ARG A 29 30.16 -55.72 -12.07
CA ARG A 29 30.74 -56.56 -13.14
C ARG A 29 32.09 -55.98 -13.59
N ALA A 30 33.14 -56.81 -13.60
CA ALA A 30 34.45 -56.46 -14.15
C ALA A 30 34.39 -56.36 -15.68
N GLN A 31 35.02 -55.34 -16.26
CA GLN A 31 35.19 -55.22 -17.70
C GLN A 31 36.21 -56.23 -18.21
N GLN A 32 35.96 -56.85 -19.36
CA GLN A 32 36.82 -57.84 -20.00
C GLN A 32 37.38 -57.27 -21.31
N PHE A 33 38.67 -57.51 -21.54
CA PHE A 33 39.42 -57.08 -22.71
C PHE A 33 40.05 -58.28 -23.39
N TYR A 34 40.22 -58.20 -24.70
CA TYR A 34 40.87 -59.21 -25.54
C TYR A 34 42.12 -58.62 -26.17
N CYS A 35 43.28 -59.22 -25.92
CA CYS A 35 44.52 -58.81 -26.59
C CYS A 35 44.62 -59.45 -27.97
N LYS A 36 44.94 -58.65 -28.99
CA LYS A 36 45.13 -59.13 -30.37
C LYS A 36 46.53 -59.68 -30.59
N ASP A 37 47.51 -59.24 -29.80
CA ASP A 37 48.92 -59.64 -29.95
C ASP A 37 49.20 -61.01 -29.32
N CYS A 38 48.63 -61.25 -28.13
CA CYS A 38 48.60 -62.57 -27.51
C CYS A 38 47.12 -62.90 -27.27
N PRO A 39 46.47 -63.78 -28.06
CA PRO A 39 45.01 -64.01 -28.10
C PRO A 39 44.46 -64.56 -26.77
N CYS A 40 44.45 -63.71 -25.75
CA CYS A 40 44.07 -63.97 -24.38
C CYS A 40 43.15 -62.85 -23.90
N THR A 41 42.33 -63.18 -22.90
CA THR A 41 41.43 -62.22 -22.27
C THR A 41 41.91 -61.86 -20.87
N PHE A 42 41.77 -60.60 -20.50
CA PHE A 42 42.12 -60.09 -19.17
C PHE A 42 41.07 -59.05 -18.69
N THR A 43 41.02 -58.75 -17.40
CA THR A 43 40.03 -57.84 -16.82
C THR A 43 40.60 -56.49 -16.40
N ASP A 44 39.72 -55.50 -16.23
CA ASP A 44 40.05 -54.20 -15.62
C ASP A 44 40.80 -54.33 -14.28
N LYS A 45 40.45 -55.31 -13.45
CA LYS A 45 41.18 -55.60 -12.21
C LYS A 45 42.66 -55.92 -12.45
N GLN A 46 42.95 -56.75 -13.45
CA GLN A 46 44.33 -57.12 -13.82
C GLN A 46 45.11 -55.98 -14.49
N ILE A 47 44.41 -54.93 -14.96
CA ILE A 47 45.04 -53.67 -15.42
C ILE A 47 45.42 -52.81 -14.22
N VAL A 48 44.55 -52.72 -13.20
CA VAL A 48 44.78 -51.93 -11.98
C VAL A 48 45.93 -52.50 -11.16
N ASP A 49 46.07 -53.84 -11.10
CA ASP A 49 47.18 -54.52 -10.41
C ASP A 49 48.57 -54.18 -11.00
N GLN A 50 48.64 -53.59 -12.21
CA GLN A 50 49.90 -53.12 -12.82
C GLN A 50 50.40 -51.78 -12.23
N PHE A 51 49.59 -51.09 -11.43
CA PHE A 51 49.91 -49.77 -10.88
C PHE A 51 49.67 -49.74 -9.35
N PRO A 52 50.47 -50.48 -8.56
CA PRO A 52 50.25 -50.65 -7.12
C PRO A 52 50.35 -49.36 -6.30
N ASP A 53 51.06 -48.33 -6.80
CA ASP A 53 51.32 -47.07 -6.09
C ASP A 53 50.32 -45.95 -6.38
N ILE A 54 49.35 -46.17 -7.28
CA ILE A 54 48.26 -45.20 -7.51
C ILE A 54 47.14 -45.55 -6.53
N ASP A 55 47.14 -44.86 -5.39
CA ASP A 55 46.03 -44.90 -4.43
C ASP A 55 44.79 -44.22 -5.06
N LEU A 56 44.07 -45.01 -5.86
CA LEU A 56 42.85 -44.64 -6.56
C LEU A 56 41.76 -44.17 -5.58
N GLU A 57 41.83 -44.59 -4.31
CA GLU A 57 40.90 -44.17 -3.27
C GLU A 57 41.20 -42.75 -2.80
N LEU A 58 42.47 -42.43 -2.54
CA LEU A 58 42.93 -41.10 -2.18
C LEU A 58 42.69 -40.08 -3.31
N LEU A 59 42.88 -40.49 -4.57
CA LEU A 59 42.53 -39.67 -5.74
C LEU A 59 41.02 -39.39 -5.83
N ARG A 60 40.17 -40.39 -5.56
CA ARG A 60 38.71 -40.23 -5.56
C ARG A 60 38.24 -39.30 -4.45
N GLU A 61 38.80 -39.41 -3.26
CA GLU A 61 38.47 -38.52 -2.14
C GLU A 61 38.95 -37.08 -2.37
N ASN A 62 40.15 -36.88 -2.92
CA ASN A 62 40.61 -35.54 -3.30
C ASN A 62 39.72 -34.89 -4.38
N ILE A 63 39.26 -35.67 -5.36
CA ILE A 63 38.30 -35.18 -6.37
C ILE A 63 36.95 -34.85 -5.72
N ARG A 64 36.47 -35.65 -4.76
CA ARG A 64 35.23 -35.37 -4.00
C ARG A 64 35.37 -34.10 -3.17
N LEU A 65 36.47 -33.94 -2.44
CA LEU A 65 36.76 -32.74 -1.65
C LEU A 65 36.85 -31.50 -2.54
N ALA A 66 37.57 -31.57 -3.66
CA ALA A 66 37.67 -30.47 -4.62
C ALA A 66 36.30 -30.07 -5.19
N LYS A 67 35.46 -31.06 -5.56
CA LYS A 67 34.07 -30.81 -6.02
C LYS A 67 33.20 -30.18 -4.93
N ARG A 68 33.37 -30.58 -3.67
CA ARG A 68 32.65 -30.01 -2.53
C ARG A 68 33.08 -28.56 -2.26
N THR A 69 34.38 -28.28 -2.28
CA THR A 69 34.94 -26.93 -2.15
C THR A 69 34.45 -26.02 -3.28
N GLN A 70 34.44 -26.51 -4.52
CA GLN A 70 33.89 -25.77 -5.67
C GLN A 70 32.40 -25.44 -5.47
N ARG A 71 31.59 -26.42 -5.03
CA ARG A 71 30.16 -26.22 -4.73
C ARG A 71 29.93 -25.18 -3.62
N PHE A 72 30.75 -25.18 -2.58
CA PHE A 72 30.71 -24.17 -1.53
C PHE A 72 31.10 -22.79 -2.06
N ALA A 73 32.15 -22.71 -2.88
CA ALA A 73 32.56 -21.45 -3.51
C ALA A 73 31.46 -20.88 -4.42
N ASP A 74 30.77 -21.74 -5.18
CA ASP A 74 29.64 -21.33 -6.03
C ASP A 74 28.43 -20.89 -5.20
N SER A 75 28.12 -21.57 -4.09
CA SER A 75 27.05 -21.18 -3.18
C SER A 75 27.34 -19.81 -2.54
N ASN A 76 28.56 -19.63 -2.02
CA ASN A 76 29.02 -18.36 -1.47
C ASN A 76 29.02 -17.25 -2.53
N ARG A 77 29.30 -17.56 -3.80
CA ARG A 77 29.23 -16.59 -4.90
C ARG A 77 27.81 -16.10 -5.12
N ILE A 78 26.83 -17.00 -5.12
CA ILE A 78 25.40 -16.69 -5.26
C ILE A 78 24.93 -15.87 -4.06
N GLU A 79 25.25 -16.31 -2.84
CA GLU A 79 24.89 -15.61 -1.60
C GLU A 79 25.47 -14.19 -1.56
N ARG A 80 26.77 -14.03 -1.86
CA ARG A 80 27.42 -12.71 -1.93
C ARG A 80 26.84 -11.85 -3.04
N LYS A 81 26.37 -12.43 -4.15
CA LYS A 81 25.67 -11.68 -5.20
C LYS A 81 24.33 -11.17 -4.69
N ALA A 82 23.52 -12.03 -4.09
CA ALA A 82 22.23 -11.65 -3.50
C ALA A 82 22.40 -10.59 -2.41
N PHE A 83 23.39 -10.75 -1.51
CA PHE A 83 23.70 -9.76 -0.48
C PHE A 83 24.12 -8.41 -1.08
N ARG A 84 24.97 -8.40 -2.12
CA ARG A 84 25.36 -7.13 -2.79
C ARG A 84 24.18 -6.45 -3.47
N GLU A 85 23.28 -7.21 -4.08
CA GLU A 85 22.06 -6.66 -4.69
C GLU A 85 21.15 -6.07 -3.62
N TYR A 86 20.92 -6.79 -2.51
CA TYR A 86 20.17 -6.30 -1.37
C TYR A 86 20.79 -5.03 -0.76
N ALA A 87 22.09 -5.04 -0.48
CA ALA A 87 22.80 -3.89 0.09
C ALA A 87 22.80 -2.67 -0.85
N ARG A 88 22.82 -2.86 -2.18
CA ARG A 88 22.67 -1.77 -3.14
C ARG A 88 21.28 -1.16 -3.11
N ILE A 89 20.24 -2.00 -3.03
CA ILE A 89 18.85 -1.54 -2.92
C ILE A 89 18.69 -0.77 -1.60
N ASP A 90 19.15 -1.32 -0.49
CA ASP A 90 19.05 -0.69 0.83
C ASP A 90 19.80 0.65 0.89
N ASN A 91 21.03 0.72 0.36
CA ASN A 91 21.77 1.97 0.24
C ASN A 91 21.04 3.00 -0.65
N ALA A 92 20.49 2.56 -1.79
CA ALA A 92 19.74 3.43 -2.69
C ALA A 92 18.46 3.96 -2.03
N VAL A 93 17.73 3.11 -1.28
CA VAL A 93 16.54 3.50 -0.50
C VAL A 93 16.93 4.48 0.61
N ALA A 94 18.03 4.22 1.33
CA ALA A 94 18.51 5.11 2.38
C ALA A 94 18.93 6.48 1.83
N GLU A 95 19.65 6.51 0.71
CA GLU A 95 20.04 7.76 0.03
C GLU A 95 18.82 8.50 -0.53
N TYR A 96 17.89 7.78 -1.16
CA TYR A 96 16.61 8.32 -1.63
C TYR A 96 15.82 8.96 -0.48
N ASN A 97 15.70 8.28 0.66
CA ASN A 97 15.04 8.81 1.85
C ASN A 97 15.74 10.08 2.37
N ARG A 98 17.07 10.13 2.37
CA ARG A 98 17.82 11.35 2.76
C ARG A 98 17.55 12.51 1.82
N GLU A 99 17.58 12.28 0.51
CA GLU A 99 17.29 13.34 -0.47
C GLU A 99 15.82 13.79 -0.40
N LEU A 100 14.89 12.86 -0.18
CA LEU A 100 13.48 13.16 0.01
C LEU A 100 13.26 14.05 1.25
N VAL A 101 13.93 13.74 2.37
CA VAL A 101 13.93 14.59 3.57
C VAL A 101 14.47 15.99 3.26
N LYS A 102 15.61 16.09 2.56
CA LYS A 102 16.17 17.41 2.16
C LYS A 102 15.23 18.22 1.30
N VAL A 103 14.48 17.58 0.40
CA VAL A 103 13.47 18.27 -0.43
C VAL A 103 12.33 18.75 0.46
N LEU A 104 11.73 17.87 1.27
CA LEU A 104 10.63 18.24 2.17
C LEU A 104 11.03 19.30 3.20
N ASP A 105 12.31 19.34 3.60
CA ASP A 105 12.83 20.36 4.50
C ASP A 105 12.68 21.78 3.93
N LYS A 106 12.87 21.94 2.61
CA LYS A 106 12.71 23.23 1.92
C LYS A 106 11.26 23.73 1.89
N TYR A 107 10.29 22.81 1.98
CA TYR A 107 8.86 23.10 1.88
C TYR A 107 8.14 23.14 3.25
N ASN A 108 8.86 23.42 4.33
CA ASN A 108 8.24 23.55 5.66
C ASN A 108 7.13 24.62 5.67
N LEU A 109 5.92 24.19 6.04
CA LEU A 109 4.71 25.00 6.00
C LEU A 109 4.47 25.81 7.28
N ALA A 110 5.27 25.63 8.32
CA ALA A 110 5.08 26.30 9.60
C ALA A 110 4.93 27.83 9.49
N LYS A 111 5.61 28.44 8.51
CA LYS A 111 5.55 29.89 8.23
C LYS A 111 4.20 30.39 7.70
N PHE A 112 3.35 29.51 7.19
CA PHE A 112 2.04 29.85 6.62
C PHE A 112 0.89 29.59 7.59
N THR A 113 1.18 29.13 8.81
CA THR A 113 0.17 28.71 9.78
C THR A 113 -0.10 29.78 10.82
N LEU A 114 -1.36 29.84 11.26
CA LEU A 114 -1.86 30.80 12.23
C LEU A 114 -2.31 30.06 13.50
N LYS A 115 -1.84 30.54 14.65
CA LYS A 115 -2.39 30.13 15.94
C LYS A 115 -3.54 31.04 16.31
N HIS A 116 -4.71 30.45 16.49
CA HIS A 116 -5.90 31.14 16.95
C HIS A 116 -5.98 31.09 18.47
N LYS A 117 -6.54 32.14 19.08
CA LYS A 117 -6.76 32.17 20.51
C LYS A 117 -7.74 31.08 20.91
N ASN A 118 -7.34 30.24 21.87
CA ASN A 118 -8.24 29.30 22.49
C ASN A 118 -9.17 30.07 23.43
N TYR A 119 -10.46 30.03 23.13
CA TYR A 119 -11.50 30.40 24.08
C TYR A 119 -12.04 29.12 24.71
N GLN A 120 -12.54 29.21 25.94
CA GLN A 120 -13.42 28.17 26.46
C GLN A 120 -14.72 28.22 25.65
N ASN A 121 -14.69 27.60 24.48
CA ASN A 121 -15.85 27.46 23.63
C ASN A 121 -16.67 26.27 24.10
N GLU A 122 -17.98 26.46 24.07
CA GLU A 122 -18.94 25.40 24.32
C GLU A 122 -19.03 24.39 23.16
N ALA A 123 -18.30 24.59 22.07
CA ALA A 123 -18.33 23.72 20.90
C ALA A 123 -16.95 23.53 20.25
N ALA A 124 -16.71 22.30 19.78
CA ALA A 124 -15.58 21.91 18.93
C ALA A 124 -16.11 21.27 17.64
N GLY A 125 -15.38 21.44 16.54
CA GLY A 125 -15.74 20.89 15.24
C GLY A 125 -15.02 19.58 14.95
N ILE A 126 -15.60 18.75 14.13
CA ILE A 126 -14.93 17.64 13.44
C ILE A 126 -15.20 17.82 11.95
N PHE A 127 -14.14 18.01 11.20
CA PHE A 127 -14.14 17.96 9.74
C PHE A 127 -13.82 16.52 9.34
N HIS A 128 -14.81 15.78 8.84
CA HIS A 128 -14.69 14.35 8.58
C HIS A 128 -14.49 14.10 7.09
N LEU A 129 -13.24 13.81 6.70
CA LEU A 129 -12.85 13.43 5.35
C LEU A 129 -12.74 11.92 5.24
N THR A 130 -13.56 11.29 4.38
CA THR A 130 -13.51 9.85 4.15
C THR A 130 -13.78 9.48 2.71
N ASP A 131 -13.15 8.39 2.25
CA ASP A 131 -13.37 7.86 0.91
C ASP A 131 -13.31 8.93 -0.19
N PRO A 132 -12.31 9.85 -0.20
CA PRO A 132 -12.18 10.76 -1.32
C PRO A 132 -11.75 10.04 -2.58
N HIS A 133 -11.07 8.88 -2.49
CA HIS A 133 -10.60 8.09 -3.64
C HIS A 133 -9.91 8.97 -4.68
N PHE A 134 -9.01 9.84 -4.21
CA PHE A 134 -8.21 10.63 -5.13
C PHE A 134 -7.53 9.69 -6.13
N ASN A 135 -7.40 10.13 -7.38
CA ASN A 135 -6.99 9.35 -8.55
C ASN A 135 -8.09 8.52 -9.24
N GLU A 136 -9.30 8.36 -8.69
CA GLU A 136 -10.40 7.73 -9.43
C GLU A 136 -10.82 8.61 -10.62
N LEU A 137 -11.12 7.96 -11.75
CA LEU A 137 -11.72 8.58 -12.93
C LEU A 137 -13.14 8.09 -13.12
N VAL A 138 -14.10 9.00 -12.96
CA VAL A 138 -15.50 8.74 -13.25
C VAL A 138 -15.96 9.62 -14.40
N ASN A 139 -16.63 9.01 -15.39
CA ASN A 139 -17.24 9.73 -16.50
C ASN A 139 -18.60 9.12 -16.86
N LEU A 140 -19.57 9.31 -15.97
CA LEU A 140 -20.97 8.93 -16.15
C LEU A 140 -21.80 10.15 -16.56
N ALA A 141 -22.99 9.91 -17.13
CA ALA A 141 -23.91 11.00 -17.46
C ALA A 141 -24.34 11.79 -16.20
N ILE A 142 -24.45 11.08 -15.07
CA ILE A 142 -24.91 11.62 -13.78
C ILE A 142 -23.78 12.12 -12.88
N ASN A 143 -22.52 11.76 -13.16
CA ASN A 143 -21.39 12.12 -12.31
C ASN A 143 -20.06 12.10 -13.07
N LYS A 144 -19.18 13.05 -12.73
CA LYS A 144 -17.80 13.06 -13.17
C LYS A 144 -16.89 13.21 -11.97
N TYR A 145 -15.72 12.60 -12.05
CA TYR A 145 -14.70 12.72 -11.03
C TYR A 145 -13.31 12.58 -11.64
N ASP A 146 -12.45 13.53 -11.30
CA ASP A 146 -11.03 13.57 -11.56
C ASP A 146 -10.39 14.51 -10.52
N PHE A 147 -9.09 14.79 -10.61
CA PHE A 147 -8.43 15.71 -9.68
C PHE A 147 -8.97 17.15 -9.71
N ASN A 148 -9.49 17.63 -10.85
CA ASN A 148 -10.08 18.97 -10.95
C ASN A 148 -11.41 19.02 -10.20
N VAL A 149 -12.28 18.04 -10.42
CA VAL A 149 -13.55 17.91 -9.70
C VAL A 149 -13.29 17.68 -8.20
N ALA A 150 -12.33 16.83 -7.86
CA ALA A 150 -11.91 16.60 -6.48
C ALA A 150 -11.48 17.91 -5.81
N SER A 151 -10.64 18.70 -6.48
CA SER A 151 -10.19 20.01 -5.99
C SER A 151 -11.35 20.95 -5.68
N LYS A 152 -12.34 21.04 -6.58
CA LYS A 152 -13.55 21.84 -6.38
C LYS A 152 -14.40 21.33 -5.22
N ARG A 153 -14.57 20.01 -5.09
CA ARG A 153 -15.32 19.39 -3.98
C ARG A 153 -14.64 19.60 -2.64
N CYS A 154 -13.31 19.47 -2.58
CA CYS A 154 -12.52 19.80 -1.41
C CYS A 154 -12.73 21.25 -0.98
N LYS A 155 -12.70 22.18 -1.95
CA LYS A 155 -12.89 23.60 -1.71
C LYS A 155 -14.29 23.91 -1.16
N LEU A 156 -15.33 23.41 -1.82
CA LEU A 156 -16.71 23.55 -1.38
C LEU A 156 -16.90 22.99 0.05
N PHE A 157 -16.33 21.82 0.32
CA PHE A 157 -16.44 21.20 1.64
C PHE A 157 -15.82 22.05 2.74
N VAL A 158 -14.66 22.65 2.48
CA VAL A 158 -14.00 23.57 3.42
C VAL A 158 -14.83 24.84 3.64
N GLU A 159 -15.41 25.41 2.58
CA GLU A 159 -16.23 26.63 2.66
C GLU A 159 -17.52 26.39 3.47
N GLU A 160 -18.27 25.34 3.14
CA GLU A 160 -19.47 24.94 3.88
C GLU A 160 -19.15 24.63 5.35
N ALA A 161 -18.10 23.83 5.60
CA ALA A 161 -17.70 23.51 6.97
C ALA A 161 -17.32 24.77 7.76
N ARG A 162 -16.61 25.71 7.13
CA ARG A 162 -16.24 27.00 7.74
C ARG A 162 -17.48 27.79 8.14
N GLU A 163 -18.50 27.85 7.29
CA GLU A 163 -19.75 28.55 7.61
C GLU A 163 -20.45 27.95 8.83
N TYR A 164 -20.65 26.62 8.84
CA TYR A 164 -21.25 25.93 9.98
C TYR A 164 -20.44 26.10 11.27
N PHE A 165 -19.12 25.96 11.20
CA PHE A 165 -18.25 26.11 12.36
C PHE A 165 -18.26 27.54 12.90
N LYS A 166 -18.20 28.56 12.04
CA LYS A 166 -18.33 29.96 12.45
C LYS A 166 -19.69 30.25 13.07
N LEU A 167 -20.77 29.76 12.45
CA LEU A 167 -22.14 29.91 12.97
C LEU A 167 -22.29 29.33 14.38
N LYS A 168 -21.56 28.25 14.70
CA LYS A 168 -21.57 27.62 16.02
C LYS A 168 -20.43 28.04 16.94
N ASN A 169 -19.73 29.12 16.61
CA ASN A 169 -18.61 29.66 17.37
C ASN A 169 -17.48 28.63 17.63
N VAL A 170 -17.28 27.66 16.73
CA VAL A 170 -16.19 26.69 16.83
C VAL A 170 -14.85 27.39 16.57
N ARG A 171 -13.81 27.00 17.32
CA ARG A 171 -12.42 27.50 17.13
C ARG A 171 -11.39 26.39 17.02
N ASN A 172 -11.69 25.22 17.58
CA ASN A 172 -10.84 24.04 17.51
C ASN A 172 -11.57 22.99 16.68
N VAL A 173 -10.90 22.48 15.64
CA VAL A 173 -11.47 21.51 14.71
C VAL A 173 -10.55 20.29 14.66
N LEU A 174 -11.13 19.12 14.85
CA LEU A 174 -10.49 17.85 14.51
C LEU A 174 -10.64 17.63 12.99
N PHE A 175 -9.53 17.61 12.26
CA PHE A 175 -9.48 17.13 10.88
C PHE A 175 -9.31 15.61 10.93
N ALA A 176 -10.42 14.88 10.83
CA ALA A 176 -10.45 13.43 10.93
C ALA A 176 -10.46 12.79 9.54
N MET A 177 -9.43 12.01 9.23
CA MET A 177 -9.36 11.19 8.01
C MET A 177 -9.69 9.75 8.34
N THR A 178 -10.79 9.20 7.79
CA THR A 178 -11.16 7.80 8.04
C THR A 178 -10.84 6.86 6.89
N GLY A 179 -9.76 7.13 6.16
CA GLY A 179 -9.17 6.21 5.18
C GLY A 179 -9.76 6.26 3.78
N ASP A 180 -9.17 5.43 2.91
CA ASP A 180 -9.45 5.36 1.46
C ASP A 180 -9.21 6.71 0.76
N LEU A 181 -8.08 7.33 1.08
CA LEU A 181 -7.67 8.60 0.48
C LEU A 181 -7.32 8.45 -1.00
N LEU A 182 -6.80 7.29 -1.42
CA LEU A 182 -6.48 6.98 -2.81
C LEU A 182 -7.35 5.85 -3.35
N ASN A 183 -7.72 5.97 -4.63
CA ASN A 183 -8.41 4.92 -5.36
C ASN A 183 -7.59 3.61 -5.36
N SER A 184 -8.30 2.48 -5.33
CA SER A 184 -7.70 1.16 -5.38
C SER A 184 -7.08 0.83 -6.74
N ASP A 185 -6.20 -0.16 -6.75
CA ASP A 185 -5.64 -0.84 -7.92
C ASP A 185 -5.80 -2.37 -7.82
N ARG A 186 -6.66 -2.83 -6.91
CA ARG A 186 -6.76 -4.25 -6.57
C ARG A 186 -7.42 -5.04 -7.69
N ARG A 187 -8.42 -4.42 -8.32
CA ARG A 187 -9.17 -4.95 -9.46
C ARG A 187 -8.80 -4.23 -10.75
N LEU A 188 -9.03 -4.90 -11.88
CA LEU A 188 -8.63 -4.39 -13.19
C LEU A 188 -9.43 -3.15 -13.61
N ASP A 189 -10.72 -3.11 -13.28
CA ASP A 189 -11.60 -1.95 -13.47
C ASP A 189 -11.08 -0.73 -12.71
N GLU A 190 -10.76 -0.90 -11.42
CA GLU A 190 -10.18 0.15 -10.57
C GLU A 190 -8.87 0.69 -11.18
N LEU A 191 -7.97 -0.19 -11.63
CA LEU A 191 -6.70 0.18 -12.27
C LEU A 191 -6.89 0.91 -13.62
N LEU A 192 -7.92 0.56 -14.39
CA LEU A 192 -8.28 1.24 -15.63
C LEU A 192 -8.99 2.58 -15.40
N ALA A 193 -9.55 2.78 -14.21
CA ALA A 193 -10.20 3.98 -13.72
C ALA A 193 -9.25 4.86 -12.86
N GLN A 194 -7.95 4.85 -13.16
CA GLN A 194 -6.97 5.73 -12.52
C GLN A 194 -6.50 6.86 -13.45
N ALA A 195 -6.42 8.08 -12.90
CA ALA A 195 -5.95 9.27 -13.63
C ALA A 195 -4.44 9.20 -13.92
N THR A 196 -3.68 8.72 -12.94
CA THR A 196 -2.22 8.55 -13.00
C THR A 196 -1.78 7.37 -12.12
N ASN A 197 -0.48 7.10 -12.03
CA ASN A 197 0.01 6.05 -11.13
C ASN A 197 -0.10 6.48 -9.66
N ARG A 198 -0.18 5.51 -8.74
CA ARG A 198 -0.39 5.77 -7.30
C ARG A 198 0.69 6.64 -6.69
N SER A 199 1.95 6.49 -7.09
CA SER A 199 3.05 7.33 -6.59
C SER A 199 2.81 8.81 -6.91
N LYS A 200 2.42 9.15 -8.14
CA LYS A 200 2.08 10.52 -8.54
C LYS A 200 0.80 11.01 -7.84
N ALA A 201 -0.21 10.15 -7.74
CA ALA A 201 -1.45 10.46 -7.06
C ALA A 201 -1.25 10.78 -5.57
N THR A 202 -0.31 10.12 -4.89
CA THR A 202 0.06 10.42 -3.49
C THR A 202 0.46 11.88 -3.32
N PHE A 203 1.30 12.42 -4.21
CA PHE A 203 1.71 13.83 -4.12
C PHE A 203 0.54 14.80 -4.37
N LEU A 204 -0.34 14.48 -5.32
CA LEU A 204 -1.55 15.28 -5.57
C LEU A 204 -2.53 15.23 -4.39
N ALA A 205 -2.69 14.06 -3.76
CA ALA A 205 -3.52 13.90 -2.57
C ALA A 205 -2.94 14.67 -1.37
N VAL A 206 -1.63 14.59 -1.14
CA VAL A 206 -0.93 15.42 -0.14
C VAL A 206 -1.20 16.89 -0.40
N ARG A 207 -1.04 17.35 -1.66
CA ARG A 207 -1.23 18.75 -2.03
C ARG A 207 -2.66 19.23 -1.77
N LEU A 208 -3.67 18.43 -2.13
CA LEU A 208 -5.07 18.78 -1.89
C LEU A 208 -5.38 18.88 -0.39
N ILE A 209 -4.96 17.88 0.39
CA ILE A 209 -5.21 17.87 1.84
C ILE A 209 -4.44 19.00 2.54
N GLU A 210 -3.20 19.27 2.11
CA GLU A 210 -2.41 20.42 2.57
C GLU A 210 -3.18 21.73 2.38
N LEU A 211 -3.72 21.97 1.18
CA LEU A 211 -4.47 23.18 0.86
C LEU A 211 -5.76 23.28 1.68
N MET A 212 -6.47 22.16 1.91
CA MET A 212 -7.62 22.14 2.80
C MET A 212 -7.27 22.50 4.24
N ILE A 213 -6.19 21.91 4.77
CA ILE A 213 -5.70 22.17 6.13
C ILE A 213 -5.30 23.65 6.28
N LEU A 214 -4.54 24.20 5.34
CA LEU A 214 -4.16 25.62 5.36
C LEU A 214 -5.38 26.54 5.25
N ASP A 215 -6.35 26.20 4.42
CA ASP A 215 -7.56 27.01 4.22
C ASP A 215 -8.47 27.00 5.47
N LEU A 216 -8.63 25.85 6.14
CA LEU A 216 -9.32 25.79 7.44
C LEU A 216 -8.53 26.50 8.55
N ASN A 217 -7.20 26.40 8.55
CA ASN A 217 -6.35 27.05 9.55
C ASN A 217 -6.38 28.59 9.45
N LYS A 218 -6.96 29.18 8.40
CA LYS A 218 -7.22 30.64 8.38
C LYS A 218 -8.16 31.08 9.50
N ASP A 219 -9.03 30.19 9.98
CA ASP A 219 -10.07 30.53 10.96
C ASP A 219 -10.01 29.69 12.25
N PHE A 220 -9.39 28.51 12.20
CA PHE A 220 -9.45 27.51 13.27
C PHE A 220 -8.07 26.95 13.64
N ASN A 221 -7.91 26.55 14.91
CA ASN A 221 -6.84 25.63 15.30
C ASN A 221 -7.24 24.21 14.90
N LEU A 222 -6.29 23.45 14.35
CA LEU A 222 -6.54 22.12 13.82
C LEU A 222 -5.78 21.06 14.61
N THR A 223 -6.46 19.95 14.86
CA THR A 223 -5.83 18.71 15.26
C THR A 223 -6.11 17.67 14.19
N VAL A 224 -5.09 17.02 13.64
CA VAL A 224 -5.22 16.08 12.53
C VAL A 224 -5.05 14.65 13.03
N ALA A 225 -5.98 13.78 12.63
CA ALA A 225 -6.03 12.38 13.04
C ALA A 225 -6.35 11.50 11.83
N ASN A 226 -5.83 10.27 11.80
CA ASN A 226 -6.06 9.37 10.68
C ASN A 226 -6.26 7.91 11.11
N VAL A 227 -7.08 7.19 10.35
CA VAL A 227 -7.08 5.73 10.26
C VAL A 227 -7.00 5.33 8.80
N THR A 228 -6.56 4.11 8.54
CA THR A 228 -6.31 3.60 7.18
C THR A 228 -7.52 2.85 6.63
N GLY A 229 -7.74 2.99 5.32
CA GLY A 229 -8.77 2.28 4.59
C GLY A 229 -8.25 1.04 3.87
N ASN A 230 -9.16 0.31 3.21
CA ASN A 230 -8.81 -0.93 2.51
C ASN A 230 -8.25 -0.72 1.10
N GLU A 231 -8.57 0.37 0.45
CA GLU A 231 -8.25 0.62 -0.96
C GLU A 231 -6.87 1.22 -1.10
N SER A 232 -6.42 1.97 -0.10
CA SER A 232 -5.09 2.56 -0.01
C SER A 232 -3.97 1.57 0.36
N ARG A 233 -4.23 0.27 0.49
CA ARG A 233 -3.18 -0.72 0.80
C ARG A 233 -2.19 -0.90 -0.36
N VAL A 234 -0.93 -1.14 -0.01
CA VAL A 234 0.11 -1.57 -0.97
C VAL A 234 -0.06 -3.06 -1.29
N ALA A 235 -0.32 -3.89 -0.28
CA ALA A 235 -0.66 -5.30 -0.46
C ALA A 235 -2.16 -5.53 -0.68
N LYS A 236 -2.52 -6.59 -1.43
CA LYS A 236 -3.92 -6.88 -1.77
C LYS A 236 -4.76 -7.40 -0.59
N ASP A 237 -4.11 -7.98 0.42
CA ASP A 237 -4.76 -8.63 1.56
C ASP A 237 -5.00 -7.66 2.73
N ILE A 238 -6.08 -7.90 3.48
CA ILE A 238 -6.31 -7.19 4.75
C ILE A 238 -5.34 -7.77 5.78
N ALA A 239 -4.49 -6.91 6.33
CA ALA A 239 -3.66 -7.27 7.47
C ALA A 239 -4.30 -6.78 8.78
N TRP A 240 -4.17 -7.60 9.82
CA TRP A 240 -4.66 -7.32 11.17
C TRP A 240 -3.52 -6.96 12.14
N ASN A 241 -2.29 -6.85 11.64
CA ASN A 241 -1.13 -6.40 12.42
C ASN A 241 -0.74 -4.98 12.01
N ASP A 242 -0.22 -4.22 12.96
CA ASP A 242 0.02 -2.79 12.79
C ASP A 242 1.05 -2.52 11.68
N ILE A 243 2.11 -3.32 11.61
CA ILE A 243 3.21 -3.16 10.64
C ILE A 243 2.70 -3.24 9.19
N LEU A 244 1.87 -4.24 8.84
CA LEU A 244 1.35 -4.34 7.47
C LEU A 244 0.18 -3.36 7.25
N ALA A 245 -0.57 -3.00 8.28
CA ALA A 245 -1.58 -1.95 8.19
C ALA A 245 -0.97 -0.55 7.91
N THR A 246 0.28 -0.32 8.31
CA THR A 246 1.05 0.88 7.95
C THR A 246 1.67 0.84 6.55
N ASP A 247 1.69 -0.31 5.87
CA ASP A 247 2.05 -0.43 4.45
C ASP A 247 0.87 0.00 3.56
N ASN A 248 0.52 1.28 3.70
CA ASN A 248 -0.70 1.88 3.22
C ASN A 248 -0.44 3.34 2.80
N TYR A 249 -0.96 3.73 1.64
CA TYR A 249 -0.81 5.08 1.11
C TYR A 249 -1.50 6.13 2.00
N ASP A 250 -2.58 5.79 2.73
CA ASP A 250 -3.20 6.71 3.70
C ASP A 250 -2.20 7.09 4.80
N PHE A 251 -1.45 6.10 5.29
CA PHE A 251 -0.42 6.29 6.31
C PHE A 251 0.77 7.09 5.76
N THR A 252 1.15 6.82 4.51
CA THR A 252 2.20 7.61 3.82
C THR A 252 1.79 9.07 3.66
N ILE A 253 0.58 9.34 3.18
CA ILE A 253 0.02 10.70 3.01
C ILE A 253 0.00 11.43 4.36
N PHE A 254 -0.50 10.78 5.42
CA PHE A 254 -0.54 11.36 6.76
C PHE A 254 0.86 11.73 7.26
N ASN A 255 1.85 10.86 7.10
CA ASN A 255 3.22 11.12 7.55
C ASN A 255 3.90 12.24 6.77
N ILE A 256 3.68 12.31 5.45
CA ILE A 256 4.18 13.44 4.64
C ILE A 256 3.57 14.75 5.14
N LEU A 257 2.25 14.79 5.36
CA LEU A 257 1.57 15.97 5.89
C LEU A 257 2.10 16.36 7.28
N ASN A 258 2.20 15.41 8.21
CA ASN A 258 2.75 15.63 9.54
C ASN A 258 4.16 16.25 9.46
N TYR A 259 5.00 15.70 8.58
CA TYR A 259 6.34 16.23 8.37
C TYR A 259 6.32 17.65 7.77
N LEU A 260 5.48 17.93 6.77
CA LEU A 260 5.36 19.25 6.16
C LEU A 260 4.88 20.33 7.14
N PHE A 261 3.99 19.95 8.07
CA PHE A 261 3.46 20.82 9.11
C PHE A 261 4.29 20.81 10.41
N ARG A 262 5.46 20.16 10.46
CA ARG A 262 6.28 20.11 11.68
C ARG A 262 6.65 21.52 12.17
N GLY A 263 6.38 21.79 13.45
CA GLY A 263 6.62 23.11 14.05
C GLY A 263 5.61 24.20 13.64
N SER A 264 4.53 23.84 12.96
CA SER A 264 3.42 24.75 12.67
C SER A 264 2.74 25.24 13.95
N LYS A 265 2.19 26.43 13.89
CA LYS A 265 1.46 27.03 15.01
C LYS A 265 -0.04 26.88 14.76
N GLY A 266 -0.76 26.26 15.70
CA GLY A 266 -2.21 26.06 15.59
C GLY A 266 -2.61 24.85 14.76
N ILE A 267 -1.67 23.99 14.38
CA ILE A 267 -1.92 22.71 13.69
C ILE A 267 -1.08 21.64 14.37
N ASP A 268 -1.75 20.62 14.94
CA ASP A 268 -1.11 19.50 15.63
C ASP A 268 -1.53 18.18 14.98
N PHE A 269 -0.61 17.24 14.80
CA PHE A 269 -0.90 15.90 14.29
C PHE A 269 -0.87 14.89 15.44
N LEU A 270 -1.91 14.06 15.54
CA LEU A 270 -1.98 12.99 16.54
C LEU A 270 -1.33 11.73 15.98
N ALA A 271 -0.26 11.28 16.64
CA ALA A 271 0.30 9.97 16.34
C ALA A 271 -0.78 8.90 16.48
N ASN A 272 -0.82 7.98 15.51
CA ASN A 272 -1.70 6.84 15.57
C ASN A 272 -0.90 5.56 15.85
N GLU A 273 -1.15 4.96 17.01
CA GLU A 273 -0.53 3.68 17.40
C GLU A 273 -1.24 2.50 16.72
N ASP A 274 -2.55 2.60 16.50
CA ASP A 274 -3.36 1.58 15.82
C ASP A 274 -3.92 2.17 14.51
N PRO A 275 -3.29 1.87 13.35
CA PRO A 275 -3.70 2.44 12.07
C PRO A 275 -5.17 2.15 11.70
N MET A 276 -5.82 1.15 12.31
CA MET A 276 -7.21 0.78 12.01
C MET A 276 -8.23 1.50 12.90
N GLU A 277 -7.85 1.85 14.13
CA GLU A 277 -8.75 2.46 15.10
C GLU A 277 -8.05 3.51 15.98
N GLN A 278 -8.54 4.75 15.96
CA GLN A 278 -7.97 5.83 16.78
C GLN A 278 -9.04 6.49 17.63
N ILE A 279 -8.77 6.64 18.94
CA ILE A 279 -9.64 7.40 19.84
C ILE A 279 -9.10 8.81 19.95
N VAL A 280 -9.96 9.80 19.68
CA VAL A 280 -9.62 11.22 19.83
C VAL A 280 -10.58 11.87 20.80
N LYS A 281 -10.05 12.63 21.76
CA LYS A 281 -10.86 13.41 22.69
C LYS A 281 -11.20 14.77 22.05
N VAL A 282 -12.48 14.99 21.79
CA VAL A 282 -13.01 16.26 21.26
C VAL A 282 -13.95 16.85 22.30
N GLY A 283 -13.55 17.98 22.90
CA GLY A 283 -14.21 18.51 24.10
C GLY A 283 -14.14 17.52 25.27
N ASN A 284 -15.29 17.13 25.81
CA ASN A 284 -15.40 16.11 26.87
C ASN A 284 -15.79 14.72 26.33
N LYS A 285 -15.76 14.51 25.01
CA LYS A 285 -16.21 13.27 24.36
C LYS A 285 -15.04 12.51 23.76
N ASN A 286 -15.05 11.19 23.95
CA ASN A 286 -14.17 10.27 23.23
C ASN A 286 -14.86 9.87 21.92
N ILE A 287 -14.24 10.25 20.82
CA ILE A 287 -14.69 9.95 19.46
C ILE A 287 -13.81 8.83 18.92
N LEU A 288 -14.42 7.74 18.47
CA LEU A 288 -13.70 6.64 17.84
C LEU A 288 -13.70 6.83 16.32
N LEU A 289 -12.50 6.89 15.75
CA LEU A 289 -12.26 6.91 14.32
C LEU A 289 -12.03 5.47 13.85
N VAL A 290 -12.78 5.03 12.85
CA VAL A 290 -12.57 3.74 12.17
C VAL A 290 -12.85 3.93 10.69
N HIS A 291 -12.22 3.17 9.80
CA HIS A 291 -12.64 3.23 8.39
C HIS A 291 -14.02 2.60 8.19
N GLY A 292 -14.32 1.47 8.85
CA GLY A 292 -15.65 0.88 8.88
C GLY A 292 -15.77 -0.57 8.41
N HIS A 293 -14.66 -1.25 8.07
CA HIS A 293 -14.69 -2.69 7.71
C HIS A 293 -15.27 -3.58 8.79
N GLN A 294 -15.13 -3.18 10.05
CA GLN A 294 -15.67 -3.87 11.21
C GLN A 294 -17.19 -3.65 11.40
N ILE A 295 -17.80 -2.67 10.73
CA ILE A 295 -19.22 -2.33 10.84
C ILE A 295 -20.02 -3.03 9.72
N LYS A 296 -20.22 -4.33 9.86
CA LYS A 296 -20.98 -5.17 8.90
C LYS A 296 -22.35 -5.58 9.42
N GLY A 297 -23.32 -5.74 8.51
CA GLY A 297 -24.67 -6.21 8.83
C GLY A 297 -25.51 -5.18 9.60
N LYS A 298 -26.03 -5.57 10.78
CA LYS A 298 -26.85 -4.71 11.63
C LYS A 298 -25.99 -3.63 12.28
N THR A 299 -25.95 -2.44 11.68
CA THR A 299 -25.08 -1.31 12.04
C THR A 299 -25.10 -1.00 13.54
N GLU A 300 -26.29 -0.89 14.14
CA GLU A 300 -26.46 -0.58 15.55
C GLU A 300 -25.80 -1.64 16.46
N LYS A 301 -25.97 -2.93 16.12
CA LYS A 301 -25.35 -4.03 16.86
C LYS A 301 -23.82 -4.01 16.74
N ALA A 302 -23.30 -3.74 15.54
CA ALA A 302 -21.86 -3.65 15.32
C ALA A 302 -21.25 -2.46 16.08
N VAL A 303 -21.91 -1.30 16.04
CA VAL A 303 -21.53 -0.11 16.81
C VAL A 303 -21.52 -0.40 18.31
N GLN A 304 -22.55 -1.05 18.84
CA GLN A 304 -22.57 -1.44 20.26
C GLN A 304 -21.46 -2.42 20.62
N GLY A 305 -21.13 -3.37 19.72
CA GLY A 305 -19.99 -4.27 19.89
C GLY A 305 -18.66 -3.52 19.99
N LEU A 306 -18.43 -2.52 19.14
CA LEU A 306 -17.23 -1.68 19.20
C LEU A 306 -17.17 -0.86 20.48
N LYS A 307 -18.27 -0.23 20.89
CA LYS A 307 -18.34 0.49 22.16
C LYS A 307 -18.07 -0.46 23.35
N GLY A 308 -18.63 -1.67 23.32
CA GLY A 308 -18.41 -2.71 24.33
C GLY A 308 -16.96 -3.16 24.42
N LYS A 309 -16.26 -3.32 23.29
CA LYS A 309 -14.82 -3.64 23.23
C LYS A 309 -13.98 -2.63 24.01
N TYR A 310 -14.28 -1.34 23.87
CA TYR A 310 -13.57 -0.28 24.58
C TYR A 310 -14.04 -0.10 26.02
N ALA A 311 -15.33 -0.31 26.29
CA ALA A 311 -15.87 -0.29 27.65
C ALA A 311 -15.20 -1.37 28.53
N ALA A 312 -14.91 -2.56 27.98
CA ALA A 312 -14.16 -3.61 28.66
C ALA A 312 -12.71 -3.19 29.03
N LYS A 313 -12.16 -2.16 28.37
CA LYS A 313 -10.87 -1.53 28.67
C LYS A 313 -11.00 -0.29 29.57
N GLY A 314 -12.20 -0.03 30.12
CA GLY A 314 -12.48 1.16 30.94
C GLY A 314 -12.65 2.46 30.13
N ILE A 315 -12.74 2.37 28.80
CA ILE A 315 -12.83 3.54 27.92
C ILE A 315 -14.27 3.69 27.41
N THR A 316 -14.93 4.79 27.79
CA THR A 316 -16.26 5.10 27.28
C THR A 316 -16.16 5.81 25.94
N ILE A 317 -16.63 5.16 24.87
CA ILE A 317 -16.78 5.79 23.55
C ILE A 317 -18.13 6.49 23.49
N HIS A 318 -18.14 7.74 23.08
CA HIS A 318 -19.36 8.55 23.01
C HIS A 318 -19.96 8.51 21.61
N PHE A 319 -19.12 8.63 20.59
CA PHE A 319 -19.52 8.68 19.19
C PHE A 319 -18.51 7.96 18.32
N ILE A 320 -18.95 7.35 17.21
CA ILE A 320 -18.08 6.69 16.23
C ILE A 320 -18.25 7.37 14.88
N ILE A 321 -17.16 7.71 14.20
CA ILE A 321 -17.21 8.17 12.80
C ILE A 321 -16.50 7.18 11.88
N SER A 322 -17.06 6.97 10.69
CA SER A 322 -16.61 5.95 9.73
C SER A 322 -16.95 6.26 8.27
N GLY A 323 -16.40 5.52 7.32
CA GLY A 323 -16.66 5.64 5.89
C GLY A 323 -17.04 4.31 5.23
N HIS A 324 -16.26 3.90 4.23
CA HIS A 324 -16.26 2.60 3.55
C HIS A 324 -17.42 2.32 2.57
N LEU A 325 -18.65 2.60 2.97
CA LEU A 325 -19.84 2.19 2.20
C LEU A 325 -20.37 3.27 1.24
N HIS A 326 -19.67 4.40 1.14
CA HIS A 326 -19.97 5.50 0.21
C HIS A 326 -21.42 5.96 0.28
N SER A 327 -21.98 5.95 1.50
CA SER A 327 -23.36 6.30 1.76
C SER A 327 -23.47 6.89 3.17
N ALA A 328 -23.83 8.17 3.22
CA ALA A 328 -24.00 8.90 4.46
C ALA A 328 -25.12 8.28 5.32
N ARG A 329 -24.81 8.01 6.60
CA ARG A 329 -25.80 7.60 7.60
C ARG A 329 -25.45 8.25 8.93
N ILE A 330 -26.37 9.03 9.47
CA ILE A 330 -26.19 9.72 10.75
C ILE A 330 -27.19 9.11 11.74
N GLY A 331 -26.69 8.60 12.85
CA GLY A 331 -27.49 8.07 13.95
C GLY A 331 -27.07 8.69 15.29
N ASP A 332 -27.70 8.24 16.37
CA ASP A 332 -27.56 8.87 17.69
C ASP A 332 -26.15 8.78 18.28
N VAL A 333 -25.42 7.70 17.98
CA VAL A 333 -24.11 7.38 18.58
C VAL A 333 -23.04 7.07 17.54
N PHE A 334 -23.35 7.25 16.26
CA PHE A 334 -22.40 7.05 15.17
C PHE A 334 -22.79 7.88 13.95
N ALA A 335 -21.79 8.17 13.13
CA ALA A 335 -22.00 8.66 11.77
C ALA A 335 -21.10 7.90 10.79
N ARG A 336 -21.64 7.68 9.59
CA ARG A 336 -20.91 7.19 8.44
C ARG A 336 -20.91 8.28 7.39
N GLY A 337 -19.74 8.70 6.93
CA GLY A 337 -19.55 9.57 5.78
C GLY A 337 -19.88 8.85 4.48
N SER A 338 -20.21 9.63 3.45
CA SER A 338 -20.30 9.11 2.09
C SER A 338 -18.90 9.12 1.44
N SER A 339 -18.83 9.14 0.11
CA SER A 339 -17.61 9.40 -0.63
C SER A 339 -17.64 10.77 -1.29
N MET A 340 -16.47 11.38 -1.52
CA MET A 340 -16.35 12.57 -2.37
C MET A 340 -16.48 12.26 -3.86
N VAL A 341 -16.44 10.99 -4.27
CA VAL A 341 -16.59 10.58 -5.68
C VAL A 341 -18.04 10.67 -6.12
N GLY A 342 -18.98 10.20 -5.30
CA GLY A 342 -20.37 10.01 -5.69
C GLY A 342 -20.57 8.71 -6.48
N ALA A 343 -21.52 8.68 -7.41
CA ALA A 343 -21.78 7.50 -8.23
C ALA A 343 -20.63 7.18 -9.19
N ASN A 344 -20.22 5.93 -9.25
CA ASN A 344 -19.26 5.37 -10.19
C ASN A 344 -19.83 4.11 -10.87
N GLU A 345 -19.10 3.53 -11.82
CA GLU A 345 -19.58 2.41 -12.63
C GLU A 345 -19.96 1.19 -11.78
N TYR A 346 -19.21 0.94 -10.70
CA TYR A 346 -19.48 -0.15 -9.77
C TYR A 346 -20.73 0.10 -8.92
N SER A 347 -20.90 1.30 -8.36
CA SER A 347 -22.10 1.63 -7.56
C SER A 347 -23.36 1.70 -8.41
N GLU A 348 -23.30 2.28 -9.60
CA GLU A 348 -24.44 2.40 -10.52
C GLU A 348 -24.86 1.03 -11.09
N ARG A 349 -23.91 0.25 -11.62
CA ARG A 349 -24.22 -1.00 -12.33
C ARG A 349 -24.09 -2.25 -11.48
N GLY A 350 -23.09 -2.29 -10.60
CA GLY A 350 -22.79 -3.45 -9.75
C GLY A 350 -23.68 -3.52 -8.52
N LEU A 351 -23.96 -2.38 -7.88
CA LEU A 351 -24.75 -2.31 -6.64
C LEU A 351 -26.17 -1.76 -6.83
N GLN A 352 -26.46 -1.12 -7.97
CA GLN A 352 -27.73 -0.42 -8.23
C GLN A 352 -28.07 0.63 -7.14
N LEU A 353 -27.04 1.31 -6.63
CA LEU A 353 -27.19 2.33 -5.61
C LEU A 353 -26.96 3.71 -6.23
N THR A 354 -27.91 4.62 -6.01
CA THR A 354 -27.72 6.04 -6.31
C THR A 354 -26.82 6.65 -5.24
N SER A 355 -25.54 6.85 -5.57
CA SER A 355 -24.58 7.55 -4.71
C SER A 355 -24.45 9.03 -5.10
N ARG A 356 -24.45 9.91 -4.09
CA ARG A 356 -24.17 11.35 -4.25
C ARG A 356 -22.89 11.71 -3.52
N ALA A 357 -22.06 12.53 -4.17
CA ALA A 357 -20.83 13.03 -3.56
C ALA A 357 -21.19 13.85 -2.32
N SER A 358 -20.64 13.47 -1.16
CA SER A 358 -20.89 14.18 0.10
C SER A 358 -19.89 13.80 1.18
N GLN A 359 -19.71 14.68 2.16
CA GLN A 359 -18.90 14.45 3.36
C GLN A 359 -19.67 14.92 4.59
N ASN A 360 -19.16 14.59 5.78
CA ASN A 360 -19.82 14.97 7.02
C ASN A 360 -18.98 16.01 7.78
N ILE A 361 -19.67 16.86 8.53
CA ILE A 361 -19.09 17.60 9.65
C ILE A 361 -19.84 17.25 10.92
N HIS A 362 -19.16 17.43 12.05
CA HIS A 362 -19.77 17.25 13.37
C HIS A 362 -19.45 18.44 14.25
N ILE A 363 -20.41 18.83 15.09
CA ILE A 363 -20.24 19.83 16.14
C ILE A 363 -20.47 19.14 17.47
N ILE A 364 -19.41 19.09 18.28
CA ILE A 364 -19.40 18.47 19.59
C ILE A 364 -19.53 19.59 20.62
N TYR A 365 -20.64 19.60 21.35
CA TYR A 365 -20.85 20.58 22.40
C TYR A 365 -20.23 20.11 23.72
N SER A 366 -19.96 21.05 24.63
CA SER A 366 -19.57 20.77 26.02
C SER A 366 -20.69 20.04 26.78
N SER A 367 -21.94 20.23 26.34
CA SER A 367 -23.09 19.43 26.75
C SER A 367 -23.02 17.99 26.20
N ASN A 368 -24.05 17.18 26.41
CA ASN A 368 -24.12 15.84 25.80
C ASN A 368 -24.56 15.86 24.32
N ARG A 369 -24.75 17.04 23.72
CA ARG A 369 -25.23 17.20 22.34
C ARG A 369 -24.12 17.01 21.31
N ILE A 370 -24.44 16.28 20.26
CA ILE A 370 -23.61 16.12 19.06
C ILE A 370 -24.51 16.37 17.86
N ASP A 371 -24.17 17.37 17.06
CA ASP A 371 -24.84 17.61 15.79
C ASP A 371 -23.96 17.10 14.66
N SER A 372 -24.53 16.33 13.75
CA SER A 372 -23.84 15.84 12.55
C SER A 372 -24.58 16.34 11.32
N ILE A 373 -23.85 16.90 10.37
CA ILE A 373 -24.40 17.45 9.13
C ILE A 373 -23.72 16.78 7.95
N LYS A 374 -24.52 16.32 6.99
CA LYS A 374 -24.06 15.87 5.67
C LYS A 374 -23.98 17.08 4.75
N ILE A 375 -22.81 17.35 4.19
CA ILE A 375 -22.56 18.38 3.18
C ILE A 375 -22.62 17.72 1.80
N ASP A 376 -23.53 18.18 0.93
CA ASP A 376 -23.62 17.73 -0.46
C ASP A 376 -22.53 18.40 -1.30
N LEU A 377 -21.79 17.59 -2.06
CA LEU A 377 -20.65 18.02 -2.88
C LEU A 377 -20.86 17.67 -4.36
N GLN A 378 -22.08 17.30 -4.77
CA GLN A 378 -22.34 16.79 -6.11
C GLN A 378 -22.12 17.86 -7.18
N HIS A 379 -22.52 19.10 -6.90
CA HIS A 379 -22.54 20.23 -7.82
C HIS A 379 -21.53 21.28 -7.41
N THR A 380 -20.52 21.50 -8.25
CA THR A 380 -19.39 22.40 -7.98
C THR A 380 -19.08 23.31 -9.17
N GLU A 381 -20.05 23.54 -10.04
CA GLU A 381 -19.89 24.32 -11.27
C GLU A 381 -19.54 25.79 -10.96
N HIS A 382 -20.03 26.29 -9.83
CA HIS A 382 -19.81 27.65 -9.33
C HIS A 382 -18.56 27.78 -8.43
N ILE A 383 -17.85 26.68 -8.18
CA ILE A 383 -16.70 26.65 -7.28
C ILE A 383 -15.41 26.64 -8.09
N GLU A 384 -14.55 27.63 -7.81
CA GLU A 384 -13.17 27.62 -8.24
C GLU A 384 -12.38 26.69 -7.32
N GLY A 385 -11.79 25.64 -7.88
CA GLY A 385 -11.02 24.67 -7.09
C GLY A 385 -9.71 25.27 -6.58
N TYR A 386 -9.00 24.51 -5.76
CA TYR A 386 -7.61 24.82 -5.46
C TYR A 386 -6.73 24.76 -6.72
N ASN A 387 -5.79 25.68 -6.83
CA ASN A 387 -4.82 25.71 -7.93
C ASN A 387 -3.82 24.55 -7.78
N ILE A 388 -4.02 23.52 -8.59
CA ILE A 388 -3.18 22.31 -8.67
C ILE A 388 -2.78 21.99 -10.12
N GLU A 389 -2.97 22.94 -11.04
CA GLU A 389 -2.79 22.73 -12.48
C GLU A 389 -1.34 22.36 -12.81
N THR A 390 -0.37 23.01 -12.17
CA THR A 390 1.06 22.71 -12.33
C THR A 390 1.41 21.28 -11.93
N GLU A 391 0.81 20.78 -10.85
CA GLU A 391 1.02 19.43 -10.36
C GLU A 391 0.29 18.42 -11.26
N ILE A 392 -0.90 18.74 -11.76
CA ILE A 392 -1.61 17.89 -12.73
C ILE A 392 -0.80 17.77 -14.02
N GLU A 393 -0.27 18.87 -14.55
CA GLU A 393 0.55 18.90 -15.77
C GLU A 393 1.85 18.11 -15.63
N ALA A 394 2.54 18.23 -14.49
CA ALA A 394 3.73 17.44 -14.19
C ALA A 394 3.47 15.91 -14.16
N TYR A 395 2.21 15.51 -13.92
CA TYR A 395 1.87 14.14 -13.59
C TYR A 395 0.84 13.45 -14.52
N ASN A 396 0.35 14.15 -15.55
CA ASN A 396 -0.69 13.64 -16.45
C ASN A 396 -0.17 12.58 -17.43
N ALA A 397 -0.79 11.40 -17.46
CA ALA A 397 -0.51 10.37 -18.46
C ALA A 397 -1.76 9.86 -19.21
N LYS A 398 -2.98 10.24 -18.82
CA LYS A 398 -4.23 9.68 -19.40
C LYS A 398 -5.42 10.65 -19.55
N SER A 399 -5.34 11.90 -19.11
CA SER A 399 -6.51 12.81 -19.13
C SER A 399 -6.90 13.30 -20.53
N ALA A 400 -5.94 13.56 -21.43
CA ALA A 400 -6.23 14.21 -22.71
C ALA A 400 -7.01 13.34 -23.73
N ASP A 401 -6.78 12.02 -23.74
CA ASP A 401 -7.25 11.17 -24.86
C ASP A 401 -8.70 10.65 -24.73
N ARG A 402 -9.32 10.72 -23.55
CA ARG A 402 -10.74 10.36 -23.37
C ARG A 402 -11.70 11.52 -23.67
N ILE A 403 -11.18 12.71 -24.01
CA ILE A 403 -11.96 13.92 -24.36
C ILE A 403 -12.51 13.88 -25.81
N ARG A 404 -12.15 12.87 -26.61
CA ARG A 404 -12.79 12.69 -27.92
C ARG A 404 -14.28 12.37 -27.72
N LYS A 405 -15.13 13.36 -28.03
CA LYS A 405 -16.58 13.19 -28.16
C LYS A 405 -16.84 11.93 -29.00
N LYS A 406 -17.32 10.86 -28.38
CA LYS A 406 -17.83 9.70 -29.11
C LYS A 406 -19.09 10.18 -29.82
N ARG A 407 -19.00 10.40 -31.13
CA ARG A 407 -20.14 10.67 -31.98
C ARG A 407 -21.00 9.40 -31.95
N THR A 408 -22.25 9.51 -31.50
CA THR A 408 -23.24 8.44 -31.64
C THR A 408 -23.49 8.26 -33.13
N VAL A 409 -22.92 7.21 -33.73
CA VAL A 409 -23.18 6.81 -35.10
C VAL A 409 -24.19 5.66 -35.02
N PHE A 410 -25.44 5.98 -34.66
CA PHE A 410 -26.66 5.26 -35.05
C PHE A 410 -27.84 5.87 -34.30
N GLU A 411 -28.67 6.61 -35.03
CA GLU A 411 -30.01 7.02 -34.63
C GLU A 411 -30.93 6.49 -35.71
N VAL A 412 -31.82 5.55 -35.36
CA VAL A 412 -32.91 5.13 -36.26
C VAL A 412 -34.13 5.96 -35.85
N VAL A 413 -34.42 6.97 -36.66
CA VAL A 413 -35.71 7.66 -36.64
C VAL A 413 -36.61 6.92 -37.65
N ILE A 414 -37.87 6.67 -37.27
CA ILE A 414 -38.87 5.92 -38.06
C ILE A 414 -38.99 6.46 -39.49
#